data_AF-A0A9E4F895-F1
#
_entry.id   AF-A0A9E4F895-F1
#
_cell.length_a   1.000
_cell.length_b   1.000
_cell.length_c   1.000
_cell.angle_alpha   90.00
_cell.angle_beta   90.00
_cell.angle_gamma   90.00
#
_symmetry.space_group_name_H-M   'P 1'
#
loop_
_entity.id
_entity.type
_entity.pdbx_description
1 polymer ?
#
loop_
_entity_poly.entity_id
_entity_poly.type
_entity_poly.pdbx_seq_one_letter_code
_entity_poly.pdbx_strand_id
1 'polypeptide(L)' 'MTSFHESEVEEAALAWLADLGWSVKHGPDIAPGAPGAERDNYDQVFLEHRLRDTLAALVVGR' A
#
# COMPACT_ATOMS: atom_id res chain seq x y z
N MET A 1 15.90 -30.32 -4.16
CA MET A 1 15.42 -28.93 -4.32
C MET A 1 14.49 -28.65 -3.16
N THR A 2 14.80 -27.67 -2.32
CA THR A 2 13.86 -27.14 -1.34
C THR A 2 12.76 -26.39 -2.08
N SER A 3 11.51 -26.71 -1.79
CA SER A 3 10.34 -25.99 -2.28
C SER A 3 9.95 -24.96 -1.23
N PHE A 4 9.66 -23.74 -1.67
CA PHE A 4 9.04 -22.71 -0.83
C PHE A 4 7.61 -22.46 -1.33
N HIS A 5 6.74 -22.01 -0.45
CA HIS A 5 5.36 -21.63 -0.72
C HIS A 5 5.27 -20.15 -1.10
N GLU A 6 4.19 -19.75 -1.76
CA GLU A 6 3.91 -18.35 -2.09
C GLU A 6 3.95 -17.46 -0.84
N SER A 7 3.39 -17.93 0.27
CA SER A 7 3.38 -17.20 1.54
C SER A 7 4.77 -16.94 2.10
N GLU A 8 5.72 -17.85 1.93
CA GLU A 8 7.11 -17.66 2.39
C GLU A 8 7.80 -16.53 1.60
N VAL A 9 7.51 -16.46 0.30
CA VAL A 9 8.04 -15.39 -0.58
C VAL A 9 7.36 -14.06 -0.28
N GLU A 10 6.05 -14.06 -0.04
CA GLU A 10 5.27 -12.87 0.34
C GLU A 10 5.78 -12.28 1.66
N GLU A 11 5.92 -13.09 2.70
CA GLU A 11 6.41 -12.65 4.02
C GLU A 11 7.82 -12.04 3.93
N ALA A 12 8.72 -12.67 3.18
CA ALA A 12 10.07 -12.14 2.95
C ALA A 12 10.03 -10.78 2.22
N ALA A 13 9.20 -10.65 1.18
CA ALA A 13 9.06 -9.40 0.43
C ALA A 13 8.47 -8.26 1.28
N LEU A 14 7.43 -8.55 2.08
CA LEU A 14 6.84 -7.58 3.00
C LEU A 14 7.87 -7.11 4.05
N ALA A 15 8.68 -8.01 4.59
CA ALA A 15 9.74 -7.67 5.54
C ALA A 15 10.78 -6.72 4.92
N TRP A 16 11.28 -7.03 3.72
CA TRP A 16 12.25 -6.16 3.04
C TRP A 16 11.69 -4.77 2.71
N LEU A 17 10.42 -4.69 2.29
CA LEU A 17 9.77 -3.41 2.03
C LEU A 17 9.58 -2.60 3.31
N ALA A 18 9.21 -3.25 4.41
CA ALA A 18 9.10 -2.60 5.72
C ALA A 18 10.45 -2.03 6.18
N ASP A 19 11.55 -2.78 5.99
CA ASP A 19 12.91 -2.31 6.32
C ASP A 19 13.34 -1.09 5.49
N LEU A 20 12.82 -0.96 4.26
CA LEU A 20 13.00 0.22 3.40
C LEU A 20 12.08 1.40 3.78
N GLY A 21 11.26 1.26 4.82
CA GLY A 21 10.35 2.29 5.31
C GLY A 21 8.96 2.28 4.65
N TRP A 22 8.62 1.25 3.89
CA TRP A 22 7.27 1.11 3.32
C TRP A 22 6.27 0.66 4.38
N SER A 23 5.04 1.16 4.27
CA SER A 23 3.94 0.72 5.13
C SER A 23 3.31 -0.56 4.57
N VAL A 24 3.31 -1.64 5.35
CA VAL A 24 2.55 -2.85 5.02
C VAL A 24 1.08 -2.67 5.43
N LYS A 25 0.15 -3.01 4.55
CA LYS A 25 -1.31 -2.91 4.77
C LYS A 25 -2.00 -4.20 4.32
N HIS A 26 -3.08 -4.56 5.01
CA HIS A 26 -3.92 -5.69 4.61
C HIS A 26 -4.84 -5.25 3.47
N GLY A 27 -4.80 -5.94 2.33
CA GLY A 27 -5.53 -5.55 1.12
C GLY A 27 -7.03 -5.25 1.34
N PRO A 28 -7.78 -6.12 2.05
CA PRO A 28 -9.18 -5.89 2.40
C PRO A 28 -9.46 -4.59 3.15
N ASP A 29 -8.53 -4.10 3.97
CA ASP A 29 -8.73 -2.87 4.76
C ASP A 29 -8.73 -1.62 3.87
N ILE A 30 -8.10 -1.71 2.69
CA ILE A 30 -7.94 -0.62 1.71
C ILE A 30 -8.68 -0.89 0.39
N ALA A 31 -9.52 -1.92 0.34
CA ALA A 31 -10.31 -2.26 -0.84
C ALA A 31 -11.41 -1.23 -1.13
N PRO A 32 -11.88 -1.09 -2.39
CA PRO A 32 -13.08 -0.30 -2.70
C PRO A 32 -14.26 -0.64 -1.79
N GLY A 33 -14.86 0.38 -1.19
CA GLY A 33 -15.99 0.24 -0.26
C GLY A 33 -15.61 -0.11 1.19
N ALA A 34 -14.33 -0.37 1.50
CA ALA A 34 -13.86 -0.48 2.87
C ALA A 34 -13.79 0.89 3.55
N PRO A 35 -13.87 0.98 4.89
CA PRO A 35 -13.67 2.24 5.61
C PRO A 35 -12.32 2.91 5.34
N GLY A 36 -11.29 2.11 5.03
CA GLY A 36 -9.95 2.58 4.67
C GLY A 36 -9.68 2.61 3.16
N ALA A 37 -10.71 2.57 2.32
CA ALA A 37 -10.57 2.55 0.87
C ALA A 37 -9.68 3.69 0.36
N GLU A 38 -8.67 3.35 -0.44
CA GLU A 38 -7.80 4.34 -1.08
C GLU A 38 -8.20 4.65 -2.52
N ARG A 39 -9.18 3.91 -3.03
CA ARG A 39 -9.69 3.95 -4.41
C ARG A 39 -11.18 3.59 -4.40
N ASP A 40 -11.94 4.17 -5.34
CA ASP A 40 -13.38 3.93 -5.50
C ASP A 40 -13.67 2.66 -6.29
N ASN A 41 -12.75 2.24 -7.16
CA ASN A 41 -12.82 1.02 -7.95
C ASN A 41 -11.40 0.53 -8.30
N TYR A 42 -11.30 -0.70 -8.82
CA TYR A 42 -10.01 -1.33 -9.14
C TYR A 42 -9.36 -0.84 -10.44
N ASP A 43 -10.08 -0.07 -11.28
CA ASP A 43 -9.54 0.46 -12.54
C ASP A 43 -8.66 1.71 -12.31
N GLN A 44 -8.70 2.27 -11.10
CA GLN A 44 -7.87 3.41 -10.70
C GLN A 44 -6.42 2.97 -10.44
N VAL A 45 -5.51 3.40 -11.32
CA VAL A 45 -4.07 3.11 -11.24
C VAL A 45 -3.35 3.99 -10.21
N PHE A 46 -3.91 5.16 -9.88
CA PHE A 46 -3.36 6.11 -8.92
C PHE A 46 -4.23 6.21 -7.67
N LEU A 47 -3.58 6.34 -6.51
CA LEU A 47 -4.25 6.67 -5.25
C LEU A 47 -4.40 8.20 -5.15
N GLU A 48 -5.41 8.74 -5.84
CA GLU A 48 -5.55 10.18 -6.04
C GLU A 48 -5.61 10.97 -4.73
N HIS A 49 -6.43 10.53 -3.77
CA HIS A 49 -6.57 11.19 -2.47
C HIS A 49 -5.23 11.28 -1.73
N ARG A 50 -4.55 10.13 -1.57
CA ARG A 50 -3.22 10.06 -0.93
C ARG A 50 -2.22 11.00 -1.61
N LEU A 51 -2.20 11.04 -2.94
CA LEU A 51 -1.30 11.91 -3.69
C LEU A 51 -1.59 13.39 -3.41
N ARG A 52 -2.86 13.80 -3.47
CA ARG A 52 -3.28 15.18 -3.21
C ARG A 52 -2.96 15.60 -1.79
N ASP A 53 -3.26 14.76 -0.80
CA ASP A 53 -2.99 15.02 0.61
C ASP A 53 -1.49 15.20 0.87
N THR A 54 -0.68 14.33 0.27
CA THR A 54 0.79 14.42 0.38
C THR A 54 1.32 15.72 -0.26
N LEU A 55 0.84 16.07 -1.45
CA LEU A 55 1.22 17.33 -2.12
C LEU A 55 0.80 18.56 -1.29
N ALA A 56 -0.40 18.55 -0.71
CA ALA A 56 -0.86 19.62 0.16
C ALA A 56 0.05 19.77 1.40
N ALA A 57 0.41 18.66 2.04
CA ALA A 57 1.32 18.67 3.19
C ALA A 57 2.72 19.24 2.85
N LEU A 58 3.26 18.92 1.66
CA LEU A 58 4.54 19.45 1.19
C LEU A 58 4.51 20.95 0.88
N VAL A 59 3.36 21.48 0.48
CA VAL A 59 3.20 22.92 0.20
C VAL A 59 2.97 23.71 1.47
N VAL A 60 2.26 23.16 2.45
CA VAL A 60 1.98 23.81 3.75
C VAL A 60 3.18 23.76 4.70
N GLY A 61 4.04 22.73 4.60
CA GLY A 61 5.27 22.60 5.39
C GLY A 61 6.46 23.40 4.88
N ARG A 62 6.26 24.33 3.92
CA ARG A 62 7.27 25.25 3.39
C ARG A 62 7.07 26.66 3.92
#